data_AF-A0A6B2G5S7-F1
#
_entry.id   AF-A0A6B2G5S7-F1
#
_cell.length_a   1.000
_cell.length_b   1.000
_cell.length_c   1.000
_cell.angle_alpha   90.00
_cell.angle_beta   90.00
_cell.angle_gamma   90.00
#
_symmetry.space_group_name_H-M   'P 1'
#
loop_
_entity.id
_entity.type
_entity.pdbx_description
1 polymer ?
#
loop_
_entity_poly.entity_id
_entity_poly.type
_entity_poly.pdbx_seq_one_letter_code
_entity_poly.pdbx_strand_id
1 'polypeptide(L)'
;FDFDHPDAINFDLAIETLKNMKMGKTVNIPIYDFTTNSSMKNKSNTIYGANVILVEGLMTFYPKELCELLDFKIFVETDSDLRLCRRVIRDMNERGRDLDAILLQYCRFVKPVTYV
;
A
#
# COMPACT_ATOMS: atom_id res chain seq x y z
N PHE A 1 7.78 8.01 -11.90
CA PHE A 1 6.81 8.45 -10.89
C PHE A 1 7.17 7.72 -9.60
N ASP A 2 7.21 8.44 -8.48
CA ASP A 2 7.55 7.87 -7.19
C ASP A 2 6.28 7.32 -6.54
N PHE A 3 6.16 5.99 -6.48
CA PHE A 3 5.01 5.31 -5.88
C PHE A 3 5.18 5.10 -4.37
N ASP A 4 6.35 5.44 -3.84
CA ASP A 4 6.71 5.33 -2.43
C ASP A 4 6.58 6.69 -1.70
N HIS A 5 6.14 7.74 -2.41
CA HIS A 5 5.82 9.05 -1.86
C HIS A 5 4.35 9.10 -1.35
N PRO A 6 4.04 9.80 -0.24
CA PRO A 6 2.67 9.91 0.27
C PRO A 6 1.65 10.39 -0.77
N ASP A 7 2.04 11.35 -1.62
CA ASP A 7 1.17 11.92 -2.66
C ASP A 7 0.74 10.90 -3.75
N ALA A 8 1.41 9.75 -3.82
CA ALA A 8 1.00 8.66 -4.70
C ALA A 8 -0.21 7.88 -4.17
N ILE A 9 -0.57 8.08 -2.90
CA ILE A 9 -1.63 7.35 -2.20
C ILE A 9 -2.85 8.25 -2.03
N ASN A 10 -4.02 7.76 -2.42
CA ASN A 10 -5.29 8.44 -2.17
C ASN A 10 -5.77 8.16 -0.74
N PHE A 11 -5.16 8.86 0.23
CA PHE A 11 -5.51 8.72 1.65
C PHE A 11 -6.94 9.17 1.95
N ASP A 12 -7.45 10.18 1.26
CA ASP A 12 -8.83 10.66 1.43
C ASP A 12 -9.83 9.53 1.17
N LEU A 13 -9.66 8.81 0.06
CA LEU A 13 -10.48 7.64 -0.26
C LEU A 13 -10.32 6.54 0.79
N ALA A 14 -9.11 6.27 1.26
CA ALA A 14 -8.86 5.24 2.27
C ALA A 14 -9.55 5.57 3.60
N ILE A 15 -9.46 6.82 4.04
CA ILE A 15 -10.08 7.35 5.27
C ILE A 15 -11.61 7.29 5.15
N GLU A 16 -12.18 7.78 4.04
CA GLU A 16 -13.63 7.74 3.82
C GLU A 16 -14.14 6.30 3.80
N THR A 17 -13.44 5.41 3.08
CA THR A 17 -13.77 3.98 3.02
C THR A 17 -13.77 3.37 4.41
N LEU A 18 -12.71 3.59 5.20
CA LEU A 18 -12.60 3.02 6.54
C LEU A 18 -13.69 3.55 7.49
N LYS A 19 -14.01 4.85 7.42
CA LYS A 19 -15.14 5.44 8.18
C LYS A 19 -16.45 4.74 7.84
N ASN A 20 -16.74 4.57 6.54
CA ASN A 20 -17.95 3.88 6.10
C ASN A 20 -17.98 2.40 6.56
N MET A 21 -16.85 1.70 6.51
CA MET A 21 -16.75 0.32 7.01
C MET A 21 -16.99 0.24 8.53
N LYS A 22 -16.44 1.17 9.33
CA LYS A 22 -16.69 1.22 10.79
C LYS A 22 -18.16 1.51 11.12
N MET A 23 -18.90 2.17 10.22
CA MET A 23 -20.35 2.36 10.33
C MET A 23 -21.17 1.13 9.86
N GLY A 24 -20.51 0.04 9.45
CA GLY A 24 -21.17 -1.16 8.93
C GLY A 24 -21.75 -0.99 7.51
N LYS A 25 -21.39 0.09 6.80
CA LYS A 25 -21.85 0.31 5.43
C LYS A 25 -21.08 -0.57 4.45
N THR A 26 -21.76 -0.97 3.38
CA THR A 26 -21.13 -1.59 2.22
C THR A 26 -20.23 -0.58 1.51
N VAL A 27 -19.00 -0.98 1.17
CA VAL A 27 -18.03 -0.17 0.44
C VAL A 27 -17.50 -0.91 -0.79
N ASN A 28 -17.03 -0.15 -1.78
CA ASN A 28 -16.38 -0.69 -2.98
C ASN A 28 -14.93 -0.21 -3.01
N ILE A 29 -13.99 -1.14 -2.88
CA ILE A 29 -12.55 -0.84 -2.87
C ILE A 29 -11.97 -1.06 -4.26
N PRO A 30 -11.34 -0.06 -4.89
CA PRO A 30 -10.74 -0.24 -6.22
C PRO A 30 -9.61 -1.28 -6.20
N ILE A 31 -9.46 -2.02 -7.30
CA ILE A 31 -8.37 -3.00 -7.45
C ILE A 31 -7.18 -2.32 -8.15
N TYR A 32 -6.00 -2.40 -7.54
CA TYR A 32 -4.77 -1.86 -8.13
C TYR A 32 -4.02 -2.93 -8.95
N ASP A 33 -3.56 -2.55 -10.14
CA ASP A 33 -2.73 -3.38 -11.01
C ASP A 33 -1.26 -2.93 -10.94
N PHE A 34 -0.40 -3.79 -10.38
CA PHE A 34 1.04 -3.54 -10.24
C PHE A 34 1.83 -3.64 -11.56
N THR A 35 1.24 -4.23 -12.59
CA THR A 35 1.85 -4.36 -13.92
C THR A 35 1.75 -3.04 -14.66
N THR A 36 0.55 -2.45 -14.66
CA THR A 36 0.28 -1.15 -15.29
C THR A 36 0.52 0.04 -14.36
N ASN A 37 0.76 -0.23 -13.07
CA ASN A 37 0.85 0.76 -11.99
C ASN A 37 -0.37 1.69 -11.93
N SER A 38 -1.57 1.13 -12.09
CA SER A 38 -2.80 1.90 -12.18
C SER A 38 -3.98 1.21 -11.50
N SER A 39 -4.97 1.99 -11.09
CA SER A 39 -6.25 1.43 -10.64
C SER A 39 -7.00 0.82 -11.84
N MET A 40 -7.49 -0.41 -11.69
CA MET A 40 -8.25 -1.08 -12.72
C MET A 40 -9.61 -0.41 -12.92
N LYS A 41 -9.88 0.08 -14.14
CA LYS A 41 -11.16 0.68 -14.48
C LYS A 41 -12.29 -0.34 -14.33
N ASN A 42 -13.39 0.07 -13.69
CA ASN A 42 -14.61 -0.71 -13.49
C ASN A 42 -14.42 -2.02 -12.72
N LYS A 43 -13.34 -2.15 -11.93
CA LYS A 43 -13.13 -3.29 -11.04
C LYS A 43 -12.93 -2.81 -9.61
N SER A 44 -13.71 -3.39 -8.72
CA SER A 44 -13.66 -3.13 -7.29
C SER A 44 -14.09 -4.35 -6.51
N ASN A 45 -13.55 -4.51 -5.32
CA ASN A 45 -14.00 -5.50 -4.34
C ASN A 45 -15.08 -4.86 -3.47
N THR A 46 -16.28 -5.43 -3.49
CA THR A 46 -17.35 -5.02 -2.58
C THR A 46 -17.16 -5.70 -1.24
N ILE A 47 -17.08 -4.90 -0.17
CA ILE A 47 -17.00 -5.39 1.19
C ILE A 47 -18.29 -5.03 1.91
N TYR A 48 -18.94 -6.05 2.47
CA TYR A 48 -20.09 -5.92 3.33
C TYR A 48 -19.63 -5.83 4.79
N GLY A 49 -20.51 -5.34 5.68
CA GLY A 49 -20.19 -5.07 7.09
C GLY A 49 -19.28 -6.13 7.73
N ALA A 50 -18.20 -5.66 8.36
CA ALA A 50 -17.16 -6.49 8.95
C ALA A 50 -16.99 -6.18 10.43
N ASN A 51 -16.84 -7.23 11.25
CA ASN A 51 -16.59 -7.08 12.69
C ASN A 51 -15.12 -6.73 12.98
N VAL A 52 -14.21 -7.18 12.11
CA VAL A 52 -12.77 -6.90 12.20
C VAL A 52 -12.31 -6.43 10.84
N ILE A 53 -11.61 -5.31 10.81
CA ILE A 53 -11.08 -4.70 9.59
C ILE A 53 -9.56 -4.68 9.72
N LEU A 54 -8.86 -5.35 8.80
CA LEU A 54 -7.41 -5.28 8.71
C LEU A 54 -7.03 -4.24 7.66
N VAL A 55 -6.29 -3.22 8.07
CA VAL A 55 -5.74 -2.19 7.19
C VAL A 55 -4.24 -2.42 7.09
N GLU A 56 -3.76 -2.75 5.89
CA GLU A 56 -2.35 -3.03 5.60
C GLU A 56 -1.84 -2.11 4.50
N GLY A 57 -0.55 -1.76 4.58
CA GLY A 57 0.13 -0.98 3.56
C GLY A 57 1.39 -0.32 4.10
N LEU A 58 2.23 0.15 3.18
CA LEU A 58 3.53 0.76 3.48
C LEU A 58 3.44 2.05 4.32
N MET A 59 2.33 2.80 4.20
CA MET A 59 2.19 4.15 4.76
C MET A 59 0.91 4.34 5.57
N THR A 60 0.34 3.26 6.10
CA THR A 60 -0.91 3.30 6.89
C THR A 60 -0.79 4.17 8.14
N PHE A 61 0.43 4.38 8.66
CA PHE A 61 0.68 5.26 9.80
C PHE A 61 1.12 6.68 9.45
N TYR A 62 1.15 7.04 8.15
CA TYR A 62 1.57 8.37 7.70
C TYR A 62 0.54 9.47 8.03
N PRO A 63 -0.72 9.40 7.56
CA PRO A 63 -1.69 10.44 7.90
C PRO A 63 -2.26 10.22 9.30
N LYS A 64 -2.20 11.28 10.12
CA LYS A 64 -2.73 11.27 11.50
C LYS A 64 -4.20 10.86 11.55
N GLU A 65 -5.02 11.32 10.61
CA GLU A 65 -6.45 11.01 10.56
C GLU A 65 -6.72 9.51 10.37
N LEU A 66 -5.94 8.81 9.53
CA LEU A 66 -6.07 7.36 9.39
C LEU A 66 -5.66 6.67 10.70
N CYS A 67 -4.57 7.12 11.31
CA CYS A 67 -4.09 6.62 12.59
C CYS A 67 -5.12 6.74 13.73
N GLU A 68 -5.97 7.76 13.72
CA GLU A 68 -7.02 7.98 14.71
C GLU A 68 -8.21 7.02 14.52
N LEU A 69 -8.38 6.44 13.34
CA LEU A 69 -9.42 5.44 13.05
C LEU A 69 -9.01 4.01 13.46
N LEU A 70 -7.72 3.76 13.68
CA LEU A 70 -7.17 2.43 13.99
C LEU A 70 -7.21 2.16 15.50
N ASP A 71 -7.83 1.04 15.89
CA ASP A 71 -7.94 0.63 17.29
C ASP A 71 -6.67 -0.11 17.77
N PHE A 72 -5.96 -0.79 16.86
CA PHE A 72 -4.71 -1.50 17.12
C PHE A 72 -3.72 -1.29 15.98
N LYS A 73 -2.43 -1.14 16.31
CA LYS A 73 -1.36 -0.79 15.35
C LYS A 73 -0.21 -1.77 15.48
N ILE A 74 0.16 -2.39 14.36
CA ILE A 74 1.30 -3.32 14.26
C ILE A 74 2.26 -2.77 13.21
N PHE A 75 3.53 -2.65 13.56
CA PHE A 75 4.61 -2.37 12.61
C PHE A 75 5.49 -3.60 12.48
N VAL A 76 5.74 -4.03 11.24
CA VAL A 76 6.62 -5.18 10.96
C VAL A 76 7.96 -4.65 10.49
N GLU A 77 8.98 -4.78 11.35
CA GLU A 77 10.35 -4.38 11.04
C GLU A 77 11.15 -5.57 10.51
N THR A 78 12.00 -5.31 9.51
CA THR A 78 12.88 -6.31 8.89
C THR A 78 14.06 -5.61 8.24
N ASP A 79 15.22 -6.28 8.25
CA ASP A 79 16.45 -5.77 7.63
C ASP A 79 16.26 -5.38 6.16
N SER A 80 16.93 -4.30 5.76
CA SER A 80 16.74 -3.69 4.44
C SER A 80 17.19 -4.59 3.29
N ASP A 81 18.22 -5.40 3.51
CA ASP A 81 18.74 -6.36 2.54
C ASP A 81 17.74 -7.51 2.32
N LEU A 82 17.17 -8.06 3.39
CA LEU A 82 16.16 -9.10 3.30
C LEU A 82 14.88 -8.59 2.60
N ARG A 83 14.45 -7.35 2.91
CA ARG A 83 13.35 -6.70 2.20
C ARG A 83 13.66 -6.53 0.71
N LEU A 84 14.87 -6.08 0.35
CA LEU A 84 15.30 -5.94 -1.04
C LEU A 84 15.32 -7.29 -1.77
N CYS A 85 15.91 -8.33 -1.17
CA CYS A 85 15.94 -9.67 -1.76
C CYS A 85 14.53 -10.19 -2.06
N ARG A 86 13.60 -10.07 -1.11
CA ARG A 86 12.19 -10.46 -1.31
C ARG A 86 11.52 -9.63 -2.41
N ARG A 87 11.79 -8.32 -2.45
CA ARG A 87 11.26 -7.42 -3.50
C ARG A 87 11.75 -7.82 -4.88
N VAL A 88 13.04 -8.12 -5.04
CA VAL A 88 13.63 -8.53 -6.33
C VAL A 88 12.95 -9.81 -6.83
N ILE A 89 12.85 -10.83 -5.99
CA ILE A 89 12.24 -12.12 -6.36
C ILE A 89 10.78 -11.91 -6.80
N ARG A 90 10.00 -11.16 -6.01
CA ARG A 90 8.59 -10.87 -6.32
C ARG A 90 8.43 -10.08 -7.61
N ASP A 91 9.16 -8.97 -7.75
CA ASP A 91 8.99 -8.05 -8.88
C ASP A 91 9.45 -8.67 -10.21
N MET A 92 10.44 -9.56 -10.19
CA MET A 92 10.83 -10.34 -11.37
C MET A 92 9.78 -11.40 -11.74
N ASN A 93 9.37 -12.23 -10.77
CA ASN A 93 8.52 -13.40 -11.02
C ASN A 93 7.05 -13.04 -11.27
N GLU A 94 6.52 -12.06 -10.54
CA GLU A 94 5.07 -11.76 -10.55
C GLU A 94 4.73 -10.51 -11.37
N ARG A 95 5.68 -9.59 -11.54
CA ARG A 95 5.45 -8.28 -12.20
C ARG A 95 6.25 -8.11 -13.49
N GLY A 96 7.09 -9.08 -13.86
CA GLY A 96 7.87 -9.07 -15.09
C GLY A 96 8.88 -7.93 -15.20
N ARG A 97 9.40 -7.44 -14.06
CA ARG A 97 10.37 -6.33 -14.04
C ARG A 97 11.80 -6.83 -14.17
N ASP A 98 12.62 -6.05 -14.87
CA ASP A 98 14.05 -6.31 -14.98
C ASP A 98 14.81 -5.94 -13.70
N LEU A 99 15.89 -6.68 -13.39
CA LEU A 99 16.69 -6.48 -12.18
C LEU A 99 17.26 -5.06 -12.09
N ASP A 100 17.79 -4.52 -13.18
CA ASP A 100 18.41 -3.19 -13.17
C ASP A 100 17.37 -2.11 -12.88
N ALA A 101 16.16 -2.26 -13.44
CA ALA A 101 15.04 -1.37 -13.16
C ALA A 101 14.60 -1.42 -11.68
N ILE A 102 14.55 -2.63 -11.09
CA ILE A 102 14.21 -2.83 -9.69
C ILE A 102 15.23 -2.15 -8.77
N LEU A 103 16.53 -2.36 -9.03
CA LEU A 103 17.63 -1.80 -8.22
C LEU A 103 17.70 -0.28 -8.38
N LEU A 104 17.54 0.25 -9.60
CA LEU A 104 17.50 1.68 -9.85
C LEU A 104 16.35 2.35 -9.09
N GLN A 105 15.14 1.78 -9.13
CA GLN A 105 14.01 2.29 -8.37
C GLN A 105 14.28 2.24 -6.86
N TYR A 106 14.85 1.13 -6.37
CA TYR A 106 15.15 0.97 -4.95
C TYR A 106 16.15 2.02 -4.46
N CYS A 107 17.27 2.20 -5.16
CA CYS A 107 18.29 3.16 -4.78
C CYS A 107 17.82 4.61 -4.91
N ARG A 108 16.94 4.90 -5.88
CA ARG A 108 16.49 6.26 -6.16
C ARG A 108 15.35 6.73 -5.26
N PHE A 109 14.40 5.86 -4.93
CA PHE A 109 13.16 6.25 -4.26
C PHE A 109 12.96 5.52 -2.92
N VAL A 110 13.25 4.23 -2.83
CA VAL A 110 12.90 3.43 -1.62
C VAL A 110 13.94 3.57 -0.51
N LYS A 111 15.24 3.45 -0.83
CA LYS A 111 16.32 3.51 0.16
C LYS A 111 16.42 4.88 0.85
N PRO A 112 16.37 6.03 0.14
CA PRO A 112 16.51 7.34 0.78
C PRO A 112 15.39 7.63 1.80
N VAL A 113 14.17 7.16 1.53
CA VAL A 113 12.99 7.36 2.39
C VAL A 113 13.05 6.52 3.67
N THR A 114 13.88 5.45 3.70
CA THR A 114 14.00 4.56 4.87
C THR A 114 14.89 5.14 5.99
N TYR A 115 15.63 6.24 5.74
CA TYR A 115 16.56 6.86 6.71
C TYR A 115 16.10 8.22 7.23
N VAL A 116 14.81 8.54 7.12
CA VAL A 116 14.23 9.79 7.65
C VAL A 116 13.24 9.46 8.77
#